data_AF-A0A6C0ENL0-F1
#
_entry.id   AF-A0A6C0ENL0-F1
#
_cell.length_a   1.000
_cell.length_b   1.000
_cell.length_c   1.000
_cell.angle_alpha   90.00
_cell.angle_beta   90.00
_cell.angle_gamma   90.00
#
_symmetry.space_group_name_H-M   'P 1'
#
loop_
_entity.id
_entity.type
_entity.pdbx_description
1 polymer ?
#
loop_
_entity_poly.entity_id
_entity_poly.type
_entity_poly.pdbx_seq_one_letter_code
_entity_poly.pdbx_strand_id
1 'polypeptide(L)'
;MNFSEESEDITKLLLPIFDAVLVKKSPLKQKKLDNILKIIYNDIKLADRWASAEYAMNKIRSYLKKDASKEKLIPSWLLNESKYIPDFIRDYITKNLDGYMVYSCKIGEREVEIYFGLFNESDFNSLGKFDKYIKKMIIWLKIAFQYAPSMCSKKLKIYGFLTPFQKKLPGNQFTTLSHNHCNSAVTTSCTPHGEIIIYRKEEFLKVFIHETFHTLGLDFSNMPLTNFNNKMAQLFPINSEFNLFEAYAEFWASTMNSLISAYFLTDKKEEEEFYLYGEFCIRFEQIFSLFQMIKILDFMGLTYKNLYDNDNISNSIRRYLFKEKTNVFAYYIIKSVLLYNNADFMVWCKKHNNSLLLFNKTNHNLDAFIQFIISTYKNPQFLRDIEKMHVFLKKQKGSISEPKYNKLTKTMRMSLCEIGLN
;
A
#
# COMPACT_ATOMS: atom_id res chain seq x y z
N MET A 1 20.98 3.15 5.90
CA MET A 1 19.62 3.72 6.00
C MET A 1 18.85 2.84 6.94
N ASN A 2 18.12 3.38 7.92
CA ASN A 2 17.42 2.58 8.94
C ASN A 2 16.14 1.94 8.36
N PHE A 3 16.26 1.06 7.37
CA PHE A 3 15.16 0.27 6.83
C PHE A 3 14.98 -1.01 7.65
N SER A 4 13.83 -1.68 7.48
CA SER A 4 13.60 -3.00 8.05
C SER A 4 14.58 -3.99 7.41
N GLU A 5 15.02 -5.00 8.16
CA GLU A 5 15.91 -6.06 7.66
C GLU A 5 15.37 -6.68 6.36
N GLU A 6 14.06 -6.94 6.31
CA GLU A 6 13.41 -7.51 5.12
C GLU A 6 13.46 -6.54 3.92
N SER A 7 13.30 -5.24 4.14
CA SER A 7 13.46 -4.22 3.09
C SER A 7 14.90 -4.14 2.61
N GLU A 8 15.88 -4.20 3.51
CA GLU A 8 17.30 -4.16 3.15
C GLU A 8 17.70 -5.37 2.31
N ASP A 9 17.26 -6.57 2.70
CA ASP A 9 17.54 -7.81 1.98
C ASP A 9 16.97 -7.80 0.57
N ILE A 10 15.71 -7.40 0.42
CA ILE A 10 15.07 -7.30 -0.90
C ILE A 10 15.74 -6.20 -1.74
N THR A 11 16.11 -5.07 -1.13
CA THR A 11 16.84 -3.99 -1.80
C THR A 11 18.17 -4.48 -2.36
N LYS A 12 18.96 -5.23 -1.57
CA LYS A 12 20.22 -5.83 -2.03
C LYS A 12 20.02 -6.74 -3.23
N LEU A 13 18.95 -7.53 -3.25
CA LEU A 13 18.62 -8.40 -4.38
C LEU A 13 18.24 -7.61 -5.64
N LEU A 14 17.64 -6.41 -5.52
CA LEU A 14 17.24 -5.56 -6.63
C LEU A 14 18.32 -4.61 -7.15
N LEU A 15 19.37 -4.32 -6.35
CA LEU A 15 20.46 -3.42 -6.76
C LEU A 15 21.02 -3.71 -8.16
N PRO A 16 21.23 -4.97 -8.61
CA PRO A 16 21.79 -5.24 -9.93
C PRO A 16 20.94 -4.76 -11.13
N ILE A 17 19.64 -4.47 -10.94
CA ILE A 17 18.76 -3.96 -11.99
C ILE A 17 18.44 -2.46 -11.83
N PHE A 18 18.94 -1.81 -10.77
CA PHE A 18 18.55 -0.45 -10.39
C PHE A 18 18.80 0.59 -11.49
N ASP A 19 19.95 0.53 -12.15
CA ASP A 19 20.31 1.46 -13.23
C ASP A 19 19.86 1.02 -14.62
N ALA A 20 19.40 -0.22 -14.75
CA ALA A 20 18.97 -0.77 -16.04
C ALA A 20 17.51 -0.46 -16.36
N VAL A 21 16.72 -0.02 -15.38
CA VAL A 21 15.27 0.19 -15.48
C VAL A 21 14.92 1.63 -15.09
N LEU A 22 13.94 2.20 -15.80
CA LEU A 22 13.44 3.58 -15.67
C LEU A 22 14.34 4.63 -16.33
N VAL A 23 13.71 5.69 -16.82
CA VAL A 23 14.38 6.80 -17.51
C VAL A 23 14.53 7.99 -16.59
N LYS A 24 15.67 8.66 -16.69
CA LYS A 24 15.90 9.95 -16.02
C LYS A 24 14.83 10.96 -16.43
N LYS A 25 14.24 11.63 -15.46
CA LYS A 25 13.21 12.64 -15.71
C LYS A 25 13.83 13.82 -16.46
N SER A 26 13.08 14.43 -17.38
CA SER A 26 13.53 15.70 -17.98
C SER A 26 13.55 16.81 -16.92
N PRO A 27 14.37 17.87 -17.08
CA PRO A 27 14.42 18.97 -16.10
C PRO A 27 13.05 19.59 -15.82
N LEU A 28 12.21 19.74 -16.85
CA LEU A 28 10.86 20.25 -16.70
C LEU A 28 9.96 19.31 -15.88
N LYS A 29 10.06 17.99 -16.10
CA LYS A 29 9.32 17.00 -15.30
C LYS A 29 9.79 17.00 -13.86
N GLN A 30 11.10 17.08 -13.62
CA GLN A 30 11.67 17.16 -12.28
C GLN A 30 11.14 18.40 -11.54
N LYS A 31 11.18 19.59 -12.16
CA LYS A 31 10.64 20.82 -11.55
C LYS A 31 9.16 20.70 -11.16
N LYS A 32 8.33 20.07 -12.00
CA LYS A 32 6.91 19.85 -11.68
C LYS A 32 6.74 18.90 -10.50
N LEU A 33 7.55 17.85 -10.44
CA LEU A 33 7.58 16.90 -9.34
C LEU A 33 8.04 17.56 -8.04
N ASP A 34 9.14 18.32 -8.05
CA ASP A 34 9.69 19.01 -6.88
C ASP A 34 8.65 19.94 -6.25
N ASN A 35 7.86 20.64 -7.07
CA ASN A 35 6.76 21.48 -6.56
C ASN A 35 5.69 20.68 -5.81
N ILE A 36 5.44 19.42 -6.18
CA ILE A 36 4.51 18.53 -5.47
C ILE A 36 5.18 17.98 -4.21
N LEU A 37 6.43 17.54 -4.32
CA LEU A 37 7.21 17.05 -3.19
C LEU A 37 7.37 18.12 -2.11
N LYS A 38 7.50 19.39 -2.48
CA LYS A 38 7.55 20.52 -1.55
C LYS A 38 6.26 20.66 -0.73
N ILE A 39 5.10 20.47 -1.36
CA ILE A 39 3.80 20.48 -0.66
C ILE A 39 3.79 19.35 0.37
N ILE A 40 4.11 18.13 -0.06
CA ILE A 40 4.11 16.95 0.81
C ILE A 40 5.14 17.09 1.96
N TYR A 41 6.35 17.59 1.67
CA TYR A 41 7.37 17.86 2.68
C TYR A 41 6.85 18.81 3.76
N ASN A 42 6.21 19.90 3.34
CA ASN A 42 5.65 20.88 4.28
C ASN A 42 4.51 20.27 5.11
N ASP A 43 3.63 19.48 4.49
CA ASP A 43 2.55 18.78 5.21
C ASP A 43 3.11 17.82 6.26
N ILE A 44 4.11 17.01 5.91
CA ILE A 44 4.80 16.11 6.84
C ILE A 44 5.49 16.89 7.97
N LYS A 45 6.22 17.96 7.64
CA LYS A 45 6.96 18.78 8.62
C LYS A 45 6.02 19.47 9.60
N LEU A 46 4.90 20.02 9.13
CA LEU A 46 3.91 20.65 9.98
C LEU A 46 3.18 19.62 10.85
N ALA A 47 2.85 18.44 10.28
CA ALA A 47 2.22 17.36 11.02
C ALA A 47 3.15 16.77 12.11
N ASP A 48 4.45 16.60 11.85
CA ASP A 48 5.44 16.13 12.84
C ASP A 48 5.63 17.13 13.99
N ARG A 49 5.72 18.43 13.67
CA ARG A 49 5.76 19.49 14.67
C ARG A 49 4.51 19.49 15.54
N TRP A 50 3.33 19.40 14.90
CA TRP A 50 2.06 19.34 15.60
C TRP A 50 1.96 18.10 16.50
N ALA A 51 2.26 16.91 15.97
CA ALA A 51 2.23 15.67 16.74
C ALA A 51 3.17 15.72 17.95
N SER A 52 4.39 16.25 17.77
CA SER A 52 5.36 16.40 18.86
C SER A 52 4.86 17.35 19.95
N ALA A 53 4.19 18.45 19.59
CA ALA A 53 3.57 19.35 20.57
C ALA A 53 2.41 18.68 21.33
N GLU A 54 1.57 17.89 20.64
CA GLU A 54 0.46 17.17 21.27
C GLU A 54 0.95 16.09 22.26
N TYR A 55 2.07 15.43 21.96
CA TYR A 55 2.76 14.55 22.91
C TYR A 55 3.27 15.31 24.13
N ALA A 56 3.96 16.44 23.93
CA ALA A 56 4.48 17.25 25.03
C ALA A 56 3.37 17.80 25.94
N MET A 57 2.18 18.05 25.39
CA MET A 57 1.00 18.49 26.12
C MET A 57 0.16 17.33 26.71
N ASN A 58 0.61 16.07 26.60
CA ASN A 58 -0.12 14.87 27.05
C ASN A 58 -1.55 14.75 26.47
N LYS A 59 -1.76 15.24 25.24
CA LYS A 59 -3.07 15.17 24.56
C LYS A 59 -3.30 13.84 23.83
N ILE A 60 -2.22 13.11 23.56
CA ILE A 60 -2.27 11.71 23.11
C ILE A 60 -2.22 10.85 24.37
N ARG A 61 -3.39 10.39 24.81
CA ARG A 61 -3.51 9.55 26.01
C ARG A 61 -3.20 8.12 25.65
N SER A 62 -2.50 7.41 26.53
CA SER A 62 -2.29 5.98 26.38
C SER A 62 -2.60 5.22 27.67
N TYR A 63 -3.11 4.00 27.54
CA TYR A 63 -3.44 3.15 28.67
C TYR A 63 -3.50 1.68 28.26
N LEU A 64 -3.30 0.80 29.25
CA LEU A 64 -3.50 -0.63 29.07
C LEU A 64 -4.96 -1.00 29.24
N LYS A 65 -5.49 -1.78 28.30
CA LYS A 65 -6.81 -2.39 28.39
C LYS A 65 -6.66 -3.90 28.50
N LYS A 66 -7.09 -4.46 29.63
CA LYS A 66 -7.17 -5.91 29.89
C LYS A 66 -8.62 -6.26 30.23
N ASP A 67 -9.01 -7.48 29.93
CA ASP A 67 -10.28 -8.05 30.38
C ASP A 67 -10.02 -9.51 30.82
N ALA A 68 -10.73 -9.95 31.86
CA ALA A 68 -10.64 -11.32 32.33
C ALA A 68 -11.27 -12.31 31.34
N SER A 69 -12.24 -11.85 30.53
CA SER A 69 -12.86 -12.61 29.45
C SER A 69 -12.26 -12.19 28.11
N LYS A 70 -11.52 -13.11 27.49
CA LYS A 70 -10.87 -12.88 26.18
C LYS A 70 -11.90 -12.52 25.10
N GLU A 71 -13.10 -13.08 25.19
CA GLU A 71 -14.21 -12.84 24.26
C GLU A 71 -14.58 -11.35 24.19
N LYS A 72 -14.48 -10.62 25.31
CA LYS A 72 -14.76 -9.17 25.36
C LYS A 72 -13.68 -8.31 24.73
N LEU A 73 -12.48 -8.85 24.55
CA LEU A 73 -11.40 -8.16 23.85
C LEU A 73 -11.57 -8.24 22.34
N ILE A 74 -12.21 -9.29 21.82
CA ILE A 74 -12.34 -9.53 20.39
C ILE A 74 -13.34 -8.54 19.77
N PRO A 75 -12.92 -7.69 18.81
CA PRO A 75 -13.85 -6.82 18.10
C PRO A 75 -14.85 -7.67 17.31
N SER A 76 -16.15 -7.39 17.43
CA SER A 76 -17.20 -8.12 16.71
C SER A 76 -16.95 -8.18 15.20
N TRP A 77 -16.37 -7.13 14.65
CA TRP A 77 -16.04 -7.05 13.24
C TRP A 77 -14.98 -8.05 12.78
N LEU A 78 -14.04 -8.45 13.66
CA LEU A 78 -13.08 -9.52 13.39
C LEU A 78 -13.79 -10.87 13.14
N LEU A 79 -14.92 -11.10 13.82
CA LEU A 79 -15.72 -12.31 13.69
C LEU A 79 -16.65 -12.25 12.48
N ASN A 80 -17.24 -11.08 12.22
CA ASN A 80 -18.25 -10.90 11.17
C ASN A 80 -17.66 -10.82 9.75
N GLU A 81 -16.45 -10.26 9.57
CA GLU A 81 -15.77 -10.18 8.26
C GLU A 81 -14.84 -11.37 7.98
N SER A 82 -15.23 -12.54 8.46
CA SER A 82 -14.41 -13.76 8.40
C SER A 82 -13.95 -14.14 6.99
N LYS A 83 -14.67 -13.71 5.95
CA LYS A 83 -14.35 -13.97 4.53
C LYS A 83 -13.16 -13.17 3.99
N TYR A 84 -12.78 -12.06 4.63
CA TYR A 84 -11.68 -11.19 4.20
C TYR A 84 -10.41 -11.36 5.02
N ILE A 85 -10.53 -11.93 6.24
CA ILE A 85 -9.41 -12.20 7.14
C ILE A 85 -9.15 -13.72 7.12
N PRO A 86 -7.92 -14.17 6.79
CA PRO A 86 -7.62 -15.59 6.76
C PRO A 86 -7.92 -16.29 8.10
N ASP A 87 -8.50 -17.49 8.03
CA ASP A 87 -8.91 -18.28 9.21
C ASP A 87 -7.76 -18.46 10.21
N PHE A 88 -6.57 -18.87 9.73
CA PHE A 88 -5.40 -19.08 10.58
C PHE A 88 -4.93 -17.81 11.31
N ILE A 89 -5.17 -16.62 10.74
CA ILE A 89 -4.85 -15.33 11.38
C ILE A 89 -5.88 -15.02 12.45
N ARG A 90 -7.17 -15.22 12.14
CA ARG A 90 -8.25 -15.02 13.10
C ARG A 90 -8.10 -15.97 14.29
N ASP A 91 -7.83 -17.25 14.04
CA ASP A 91 -7.62 -18.26 15.07
C ASP A 91 -6.43 -17.88 15.97
N TYR A 92 -5.34 -17.41 15.37
CA TYR A 92 -4.19 -16.89 16.13
C TYR A 92 -4.59 -15.71 17.01
N ILE A 93 -5.34 -14.74 16.48
CA ILE A 93 -5.75 -13.56 17.25
C ILE A 93 -6.66 -13.96 18.40
N THR A 94 -7.72 -14.72 18.12
CA THR A 94 -8.73 -15.15 19.11
C THR A 94 -8.09 -15.98 20.24
N LYS A 95 -7.14 -16.85 19.91
CA LYS A 95 -6.49 -17.71 20.90
C LYS A 95 -5.50 -16.94 21.79
N ASN A 96 -4.73 -16.03 21.21
CA ASN A 96 -3.54 -15.49 21.87
C ASN A 96 -3.71 -14.05 22.39
N LEU A 97 -4.76 -13.32 22.01
CA LEU A 97 -4.94 -11.94 22.48
C LEU A 97 -5.22 -11.89 23.99
N ASP A 98 -4.42 -11.13 24.73
CA ASP A 98 -4.50 -10.98 26.19
C ASP A 98 -4.81 -9.54 26.64
N GLY A 99 -4.79 -8.59 25.72
CA GLY A 99 -5.12 -7.20 25.99
C GLY A 99 -4.70 -6.26 24.88
N TYR A 100 -4.79 -4.96 25.16
CA TYR A 100 -4.38 -3.90 24.25
C TYR A 100 -3.53 -2.85 24.95
N MET A 101 -2.56 -2.32 24.22
CA MET A 101 -2.08 -0.96 24.44
C MET A 101 -2.94 -0.01 23.62
N VAL A 102 -3.65 0.90 24.28
CA VAL A 102 -4.61 1.81 23.65
C VAL A 102 -4.05 3.22 23.63
N TYR A 103 -4.21 3.91 22.49
CA TYR A 103 -3.91 5.33 22.33
C TYR A 103 -5.17 6.05 21.87
N SER A 104 -5.46 7.21 22.46
CA SER A 104 -6.63 8.03 22.14
C SER A 104 -6.25 9.50 22.02
N CYS A 105 -6.76 10.16 20.98
CA CYS A 105 -6.57 11.60 20.77
C CYS A 105 -7.69 12.21 19.92
N LYS A 106 -7.74 13.54 19.89
CA LYS A 106 -8.58 14.31 18.96
C LYS A 106 -7.67 15.01 17.94
N ILE A 107 -7.97 14.88 16.66
CA ILE A 107 -7.26 15.56 15.58
C ILE A 107 -8.27 16.46 14.84
N GLY A 108 -8.25 17.76 15.15
CA GLY A 108 -9.31 18.68 14.71
C GLY A 108 -10.65 18.28 15.31
N GLU A 109 -11.64 17.97 14.48
CA GLU A 109 -12.97 17.53 14.91
C GLU A 109 -13.16 16.00 14.95
N ARG A 110 -12.10 15.24 14.68
CA ARG A 110 -12.18 13.77 14.62
C ARG A 110 -11.60 13.14 15.87
N GLU A 111 -12.29 12.14 16.40
CA GLU A 111 -11.83 11.29 17.50
C GLU A 111 -11.12 10.06 16.93
N VAL A 112 -9.94 9.73 17.46
CA VAL A 112 -9.13 8.59 17.01
C VAL A 112 -8.76 7.73 18.20
N GLU A 113 -9.06 6.43 18.10
CA GLU A 113 -8.58 5.39 19.02
C GLU A 113 -7.78 4.33 18.26
N ILE A 114 -6.59 4.01 18.76
CA ILE A 114 -5.69 3.01 18.19
C ILE A 114 -5.43 1.94 19.24
N TYR A 115 -5.69 0.69 18.90
CA TYR A 115 -5.58 -0.49 19.74
C TYR A 115 -4.48 -1.39 19.19
N PHE A 116 -3.37 -1.56 19.90
CA PHE A 116 -2.35 -2.55 19.57
C PHE A 116 -2.53 -3.81 20.40
N GLY A 117 -2.73 -4.95 19.72
CA GLY A 117 -2.91 -6.24 20.38
C GLY A 117 -1.66 -6.71 21.11
N LEU A 118 -1.84 -7.24 22.31
CA LEU A 118 -0.78 -7.85 23.13
C LEU A 118 -1.07 -9.36 23.19
N PHE A 119 -0.11 -10.18 22.76
CA PHE A 119 -0.31 -11.63 22.56
C PHE A 119 0.51 -12.52 23.48
N ASN A 120 1.43 -11.93 24.24
CA ASN A 120 2.27 -12.65 25.19
C ASN A 120 2.74 -11.71 26.31
N GLU A 121 3.23 -12.28 27.41
CA GLU A 121 3.72 -11.52 28.57
C GLU A 121 4.84 -10.53 28.21
N SER A 122 5.74 -10.89 27.28
CA SER A 122 6.85 -10.02 26.88
C SER A 122 6.40 -8.74 26.18
N ASP A 123 5.20 -8.72 25.58
CA ASP A 123 4.62 -7.52 25.00
C ASP A 123 4.32 -6.47 26.08
N PHE A 124 3.91 -6.89 27.28
CA PHE A 124 3.65 -6.00 28.41
C PHE A 124 4.92 -5.37 28.98
N ASN A 125 6.06 -6.03 28.82
CA ASN A 125 7.36 -5.51 29.24
C ASN A 125 7.95 -4.53 28.22
N SER A 126 7.33 -4.40 27.04
CA SER A 126 7.92 -3.71 25.87
C SER A 126 6.97 -2.69 25.23
N LEU A 127 6.07 -2.06 26.00
CA LEU A 127 4.98 -1.24 25.48
C LEU A 127 5.45 -0.03 24.65
N GLY A 128 6.60 0.57 25.00
CA GLY A 128 7.18 1.70 24.28
C GLY A 128 7.51 1.41 22.80
N LYS A 129 7.53 0.13 22.38
CA LYS A 129 7.69 -0.25 20.97
C LYS A 129 6.60 0.35 20.07
N PHE A 130 5.41 0.64 20.63
CA PHE A 130 4.28 1.18 19.88
C PHE A 130 4.38 2.69 19.63
N ASP A 131 5.17 3.43 20.42
CA ASP A 131 5.25 4.89 20.31
C ASP A 131 5.79 5.34 18.95
N LYS A 132 6.75 4.59 18.40
CA LYS A 132 7.30 4.83 17.04
C LYS A 132 6.23 4.65 15.95
N TYR A 133 5.32 3.69 16.12
CA TYR A 133 4.19 3.51 15.20
C TYR A 133 3.19 4.64 15.35
N ILE A 134 2.76 4.96 16.57
CA ILE A 134 1.77 6.01 16.83
C ILE A 134 2.25 7.34 16.29
N LYS A 135 3.52 7.71 16.51
CA LYS A 135 4.06 8.98 15.98
C LYS A 135 3.83 9.10 14.47
N LYS A 136 4.17 8.06 13.69
CA LYS A 136 4.00 8.06 12.22
C LYS A 136 2.52 8.01 11.83
N MET A 137 1.70 7.24 12.55
CA MET A 137 0.26 7.16 12.29
C MET A 137 -0.43 8.50 12.51
N ILE A 138 -0.12 9.20 13.62
CA ILE A 138 -0.70 10.51 13.95
C ILE A 138 -0.27 11.57 12.94
N ILE A 139 0.99 11.55 12.50
CA ILE A 139 1.48 12.42 11.41
C ILE A 139 0.67 12.19 10.14
N TRP A 140 0.52 10.93 9.72
CA TRP A 140 -0.27 10.62 8.53
C TRP A 140 -1.74 11.03 8.68
N LEU A 141 -2.40 10.71 9.80
CA LEU A 141 -3.80 11.08 10.03
C LEU A 141 -3.99 12.59 10.02
N LYS A 142 -3.04 13.35 10.59
CA LYS A 142 -3.07 14.81 10.55
C LYS A 142 -3.07 15.35 9.12
N ILE A 143 -2.28 14.74 8.23
CA ILE A 143 -2.25 15.07 6.79
C ILE A 143 -3.56 14.63 6.15
N ALA A 144 -3.91 13.35 6.23
CA ALA A 144 -5.08 12.77 5.57
C ALA A 144 -6.39 13.49 5.92
N PHE A 145 -6.56 13.93 7.18
CA PHE A 145 -7.74 14.66 7.63
C PHE A 145 -7.89 16.05 6.99
N GLN A 146 -6.83 16.66 6.48
CA GLN A 146 -6.91 17.91 5.71
C GLN A 146 -7.54 17.70 4.32
N TYR A 147 -7.39 16.49 3.76
CA TYR A 147 -7.94 16.12 2.45
C TYR A 147 -9.32 15.45 2.56
N ALA A 148 -9.64 14.86 3.70
CA ALA A 148 -10.83 14.04 3.89
C ALA A 148 -12.13 14.85 4.01
N PRO A 149 -13.23 14.44 3.36
CA PRO A 149 -14.57 14.98 3.63
C PRO A 149 -14.94 14.86 5.11
N SER A 150 -15.52 15.91 5.69
CA SER A 150 -15.85 16.01 7.12
C SER A 150 -16.83 14.95 7.64
N MET A 151 -17.58 14.30 6.74
CA MET A 151 -18.57 13.28 7.08
C MET A 151 -17.99 11.88 7.30
N CYS A 152 -16.93 11.50 6.58
CA CYS A 152 -16.28 10.19 6.74
C CYS A 152 -15.54 10.18 8.07
N SER A 153 -15.52 9.08 8.83
CA SER A 153 -14.72 8.82 10.03
C SER A 153 -14.60 9.96 11.05
N LYS A 154 -15.73 10.49 11.51
CA LYS A 154 -15.78 11.43 12.65
C LYS A 154 -15.23 10.77 13.92
N LYS A 155 -15.49 9.48 14.08
CA LYS A 155 -14.80 8.60 15.03
C LYS A 155 -14.08 7.52 14.22
N LEU A 156 -12.80 7.31 14.51
CA LEU A 156 -11.97 6.31 13.84
C LEU A 156 -11.37 5.36 14.88
N LYS A 157 -11.68 4.07 14.77
CA LYS A 157 -11.06 3.00 15.57
C LYS A 157 -10.13 2.17 14.70
N ILE A 158 -8.90 1.97 15.16
CA ILE A 158 -7.88 1.21 14.44
C ILE A 158 -7.38 0.08 15.33
N TYR A 159 -7.48 -1.16 14.87
CA TYR A 159 -6.92 -2.33 15.55
C TYR A 159 -5.68 -2.80 14.79
N GLY A 160 -4.50 -2.65 15.41
CA GLY A 160 -3.25 -3.22 14.93
C GLY A 160 -2.94 -4.50 15.67
N PHE A 161 -3.30 -5.66 15.10
CA PHE A 161 -2.94 -6.97 15.67
C PHE A 161 -1.51 -7.39 15.31
N LEU A 162 -0.95 -6.92 14.20
CA LEU A 162 0.47 -7.10 13.86
C LEU A 162 0.97 -8.55 13.99
N THR A 163 0.18 -9.52 13.55
CA THR A 163 0.60 -10.93 13.57
C THR A 163 1.86 -11.14 12.71
N PRO A 164 2.69 -12.14 13.01
CA PRO A 164 3.95 -12.38 12.28
C PRO A 164 3.75 -13.03 10.90
N PHE A 165 2.52 -13.30 10.48
CA PHE A 165 2.24 -13.99 9.24
C PHE A 165 2.50 -13.10 8.02
N GLN A 166 3.37 -13.60 7.14
CA GLN A 166 3.79 -12.90 5.93
C GLN A 166 2.97 -13.28 4.70
N LYS A 167 2.96 -12.39 3.71
CA LYS A 167 2.37 -12.63 2.39
C LYS A 167 3.36 -13.34 1.48
N LYS A 168 2.97 -14.51 0.97
CA LYS A 168 3.82 -15.34 0.10
C LYS A 168 3.03 -15.86 -1.09
N LEU A 169 3.73 -16.06 -2.21
CA LEU A 169 3.18 -16.83 -3.32
C LEU A 169 2.85 -18.25 -2.85
N PRO A 170 1.75 -18.84 -3.35
CA PRO A 170 1.45 -20.24 -3.10
C PRO A 170 2.58 -21.16 -3.60
N GLY A 171 2.74 -22.31 -2.95
CA GLY A 171 3.67 -23.34 -3.41
C GLY A 171 3.23 -24.03 -4.71
N ASN A 172 1.94 -23.92 -5.07
CA ASN A 172 1.36 -24.51 -6.27
C ASN A 172 0.84 -23.41 -7.21
N GLN A 173 1.34 -23.39 -8.45
CA GLN A 173 0.96 -22.41 -9.49
C GLN A 173 -0.53 -22.45 -9.88
N PHE A 174 -1.23 -23.55 -9.62
CA PHE A 174 -2.66 -23.67 -9.88
C PHE A 174 -3.53 -23.05 -8.76
N THR A 175 -2.93 -22.65 -7.64
CA THR A 175 -3.65 -21.97 -6.56
C THR A 175 -3.99 -20.53 -6.97
N THR A 176 -5.28 -20.21 -6.99
CA THR A 176 -5.74 -18.83 -7.25
C THR A 176 -5.36 -17.91 -6.08
N LEU A 177 -4.76 -16.77 -6.41
CA LEU A 177 -4.40 -15.73 -5.44
C LEU A 177 -5.65 -15.14 -4.77
N SER A 178 -5.57 -14.87 -3.47
CA SER A 178 -6.68 -14.49 -2.60
C SER A 178 -6.19 -13.66 -1.42
N HIS A 179 -7.09 -13.28 -0.51
CA HIS A 179 -6.75 -12.54 0.72
C HIS A 179 -5.65 -13.21 1.57
N ASN A 180 -5.54 -14.55 1.52
CA ASN A 180 -4.44 -15.30 2.17
C ASN A 180 -3.06 -14.85 1.70
N HIS A 181 -2.95 -14.48 0.42
CA HIS A 181 -1.69 -14.19 -0.25
C HIS A 181 -1.42 -12.69 -0.37
N CYS A 182 -2.46 -11.84 -0.34
CA CYS A 182 -2.34 -10.43 -0.74
C CYS A 182 -2.74 -9.41 0.36
N ASN A 183 -3.77 -9.68 1.15
CA ASN A 183 -4.40 -8.63 1.97
C ASN A 183 -3.68 -8.50 3.33
N SER A 184 -3.70 -7.34 3.98
CA SER A 184 -3.12 -7.23 5.34
C SER A 184 -4.08 -6.60 6.34
N ALA A 185 -5.23 -6.16 5.85
CA ALA A 185 -6.21 -5.44 6.61
C ALA A 185 -7.61 -5.56 5.99
N VAL A 186 -8.59 -5.07 6.74
CA VAL A 186 -9.96 -4.79 6.30
C VAL A 186 -10.38 -3.44 6.85
N THR A 187 -11.20 -2.72 6.10
CA THR A 187 -11.68 -1.39 6.49
C THR A 187 -13.15 -1.12 6.12
N THR A 188 -13.81 -0.22 6.85
CA THR A 188 -15.07 0.41 6.46
C THR A 188 -14.80 1.50 5.39
N SER A 189 -15.72 1.73 4.46
CA SER A 189 -15.59 2.80 3.45
C SER A 189 -16.45 4.02 3.79
N CYS A 190 -15.81 5.16 4.09
CA CYS A 190 -16.43 6.46 4.39
C CYS A 190 -17.73 6.41 5.25
N THR A 191 -17.67 5.75 6.41
CA THR A 191 -18.77 5.78 7.41
C THR A 191 -18.46 6.82 8.50
N PRO A 192 -19.44 7.43 9.19
CA PRO A 192 -19.15 8.34 10.30
C PRO A 192 -18.37 7.71 11.45
N HIS A 193 -18.56 6.40 11.66
CA HIS A 193 -17.81 5.55 12.58
C HIS A 193 -16.93 4.62 11.74
N GLY A 194 -15.71 5.05 11.47
CA GLY A 194 -14.75 4.29 10.71
C GLY A 194 -14.04 3.27 11.58
N GLU A 195 -13.85 2.07 11.05
CA GLU A 195 -13.06 1.03 11.68
C GLU A 195 -12.00 0.50 10.70
N ILE A 196 -10.80 0.23 11.20
CA ILE A 196 -9.71 -0.40 10.45
C ILE A 196 -9.18 -1.57 11.29
N ILE A 197 -9.02 -2.76 10.70
CA ILE A 197 -8.30 -3.88 11.29
C ILE A 197 -7.08 -4.20 10.43
N ILE A 198 -5.88 -4.00 10.98
CA ILE A 198 -4.61 -4.41 10.36
C ILE A 198 -4.08 -5.63 11.10
N TYR A 199 -4.03 -6.76 10.40
CA TYR A 199 -3.75 -8.05 11.03
C TYR A 199 -2.34 -8.58 10.77
N ARG A 200 -1.62 -8.13 9.74
CA ARG A 200 -0.21 -8.49 9.50
C ARG A 200 0.73 -7.36 9.95
N LYS A 201 1.89 -7.71 10.53
CA LYS A 201 2.95 -6.73 10.85
C LYS A 201 3.63 -6.16 9.60
N GLU A 202 3.73 -6.99 8.56
CA GLU A 202 4.37 -6.67 7.27
C GLU A 202 3.72 -5.44 6.61
N GLU A 203 4.55 -4.45 6.24
CA GLU A 203 4.16 -3.20 5.55
C GLU A 203 3.19 -2.33 6.35
N PHE A 204 3.23 -2.39 7.68
CA PHE A 204 2.20 -1.84 8.57
C PHE A 204 1.81 -0.39 8.22
N LEU A 205 2.78 0.53 8.10
CA LEU A 205 2.47 1.94 7.85
C LEU A 205 1.85 2.15 6.47
N LYS A 206 2.34 1.47 5.44
CA LYS A 206 1.76 1.52 4.09
C LYS A 206 0.34 0.99 4.09
N VAL A 207 0.10 -0.16 4.71
CA VAL A 207 -1.25 -0.75 4.84
C VAL A 207 -2.16 0.21 5.59
N PHE A 208 -1.70 0.79 6.70
CA PHE A 208 -2.47 1.80 7.42
C PHE A 208 -2.86 2.99 6.53
N ILE A 209 -1.91 3.52 5.77
CA ILE A 209 -2.20 4.61 4.82
C ILE A 209 -3.25 4.15 3.80
N HIS A 210 -3.08 2.97 3.19
CA HIS A 210 -4.04 2.40 2.24
C HIS A 210 -5.45 2.33 2.83
N GLU A 211 -5.62 1.71 4.00
CA GLU A 211 -6.95 1.56 4.61
C GLU A 211 -7.58 2.91 4.96
N THR A 212 -6.77 3.89 5.37
CA THR A 212 -7.30 5.24 5.63
C THR A 212 -7.76 5.95 4.36
N PHE A 213 -7.26 5.61 3.15
CA PHE A 213 -7.83 6.15 1.90
C PHE A 213 -9.31 5.78 1.79
N HIS A 214 -9.64 4.50 1.94
CA HIS A 214 -11.03 4.01 1.89
C HIS A 214 -11.87 4.57 3.04
N THR A 215 -11.33 4.51 4.26
CA THR A 215 -12.04 4.93 5.49
C THR A 215 -12.36 6.42 5.51
N LEU A 216 -11.51 7.23 4.87
CA LEU A 216 -11.69 8.67 4.74
C LEU A 216 -12.30 9.08 3.41
N GLY A 217 -12.66 8.13 2.54
CA GLY A 217 -13.27 8.40 1.26
C GLY A 217 -12.38 9.22 0.31
N LEU A 218 -11.06 9.05 0.39
CA LEU A 218 -10.09 9.75 -0.46
C LEU A 218 -10.01 9.17 -1.87
N ASP A 219 -10.40 7.92 -2.05
CA ASP A 219 -10.58 7.25 -3.34
C ASP A 219 -12.03 7.36 -3.87
N PHE A 220 -12.33 6.61 -4.93
CA PHE A 220 -13.61 6.57 -5.62
C PHE A 220 -14.40 5.27 -5.43
N SER A 221 -14.12 4.49 -4.38
CA SER A 221 -14.82 3.23 -4.06
C SER A 221 -16.33 3.39 -3.85
N ASN A 222 -16.76 4.58 -3.43
CA ASN A 222 -18.16 4.90 -3.18
C ASN A 222 -18.92 5.45 -4.41
N MET A 223 -18.32 5.41 -5.61
CA MET A 223 -18.97 5.81 -6.86
C MET A 223 -19.60 4.61 -7.59
N PRO A 224 -20.62 4.82 -8.45
CA PRO A 224 -21.08 3.78 -9.36
C PRO A 224 -20.03 3.52 -10.46
N LEU A 225 -19.44 2.32 -10.50
CA LEU A 225 -18.30 2.00 -11.37
C LEU A 225 -18.63 1.16 -12.61
N THR A 226 -19.90 0.78 -12.85
CA THR A 226 -20.25 -0.13 -13.96
C THR A 226 -19.69 0.30 -15.32
N ASN A 227 -19.89 1.58 -15.70
CA ASN A 227 -19.38 2.09 -16.97
C ASN A 227 -17.85 2.17 -17.02
N PHE A 228 -17.23 2.54 -15.90
CA PHE A 228 -15.77 2.58 -15.76
C PHE A 228 -15.17 1.17 -15.90
N ASN A 229 -15.73 0.20 -15.19
CA ASN A 229 -15.30 -1.21 -15.21
C ASN A 229 -15.47 -1.81 -16.61
N ASN A 230 -16.55 -1.51 -17.32
CA ASN A 230 -16.77 -1.97 -18.69
C ASN A 230 -15.69 -1.45 -19.66
N LYS A 231 -15.30 -0.16 -19.55
CA LYS A 231 -14.21 0.42 -20.36
C LYS A 231 -12.87 -0.23 -20.01
N MET A 232 -12.62 -0.51 -18.73
CA MET A 232 -11.41 -1.21 -18.29
C MET A 232 -11.36 -2.66 -18.78
N ALA A 233 -12.49 -3.36 -18.81
CA ALA A 233 -12.59 -4.72 -19.35
C ALA A 233 -12.37 -4.79 -20.87
N GLN A 234 -12.70 -3.72 -21.60
CA GLN A 234 -12.35 -3.60 -23.03
C GLN A 234 -10.84 -3.41 -23.23
N LEU A 235 -10.18 -2.67 -22.33
CA LEU A 235 -8.74 -2.42 -22.38
C LEU A 235 -7.93 -3.65 -21.95
N PHE A 236 -8.39 -4.33 -20.91
CA PHE A 236 -7.81 -5.56 -20.35
C PHE A 236 -8.91 -6.63 -20.28
N PRO A 237 -9.11 -7.41 -21.35
CA PRO A 237 -10.13 -8.46 -21.44
C PRO A 237 -9.84 -9.70 -20.56
N ILE A 238 -9.75 -9.50 -19.25
CA ILE A 238 -9.51 -10.50 -18.20
C ILE A 238 -10.72 -10.62 -17.26
N ASN A 239 -10.80 -11.72 -16.50
CA ASN A 239 -11.80 -11.88 -15.45
C ASN A 239 -11.35 -11.19 -14.16
N SER A 240 -11.82 -9.97 -13.93
CA SER A 240 -11.54 -9.14 -12.75
C SER A 240 -12.77 -8.30 -12.39
N GLU A 241 -12.89 -7.89 -11.14
CA GLU A 241 -13.91 -6.91 -10.71
C GLU A 241 -13.55 -5.47 -11.12
N PHE A 242 -12.30 -5.23 -11.53
CA PHE A 242 -11.79 -3.90 -11.93
C PHE A 242 -11.96 -2.81 -10.85
N ASN A 243 -11.80 -3.18 -9.57
CA ASN A 243 -11.80 -2.28 -8.42
C ASN A 243 -10.56 -1.36 -8.41
N LEU A 244 -10.39 -0.48 -9.40
CA LEU A 244 -9.18 0.35 -9.57
C LEU A 244 -9.02 1.44 -8.50
N PHE A 245 -10.02 1.67 -7.66
CA PHE A 245 -9.86 2.51 -6.46
C PHE A 245 -8.78 1.92 -5.53
N GLU A 246 -8.60 0.59 -5.53
CA GLU A 246 -7.52 -0.11 -4.85
C GLU A 246 -6.14 0.28 -5.41
N ALA A 247 -6.03 0.44 -6.73
CA ALA A 247 -4.78 0.86 -7.36
C ALA A 247 -4.44 2.33 -7.05
N TYR A 248 -5.47 3.19 -6.99
CA TYR A 248 -5.32 4.59 -6.58
C TYR A 248 -4.87 4.71 -5.12
N ALA A 249 -5.54 4.00 -4.20
CA ALA A 249 -5.17 3.95 -2.80
C ALA A 249 -3.76 3.38 -2.61
N GLU A 250 -3.43 2.28 -3.29
CA GLU A 250 -2.12 1.62 -3.16
C GLU A 250 -0.97 2.45 -3.75
N PHE A 251 -1.21 3.20 -4.84
CA PHE A 251 -0.25 4.17 -5.37
C PHE A 251 0.10 5.24 -4.34
N TRP A 252 -0.91 5.89 -3.76
CA TRP A 252 -0.67 6.94 -2.78
C TRP A 252 -0.13 6.39 -1.47
N ALA A 253 -0.57 5.20 -1.05
CA ALA A 253 -0.04 4.53 0.13
C ALA A 253 1.45 4.26 0.01
N SER A 254 1.89 3.69 -1.12
CA SER A 254 3.31 3.41 -1.38
C SER A 254 4.12 4.72 -1.48
N THR A 255 3.57 5.74 -2.12
CA THR A 255 4.21 7.06 -2.28
C THR A 255 4.35 7.77 -0.93
N MET A 256 3.28 7.91 -0.16
CA MET A 256 3.30 8.58 1.14
C MET A 256 4.13 7.81 2.16
N ASN A 257 4.07 6.49 2.16
CA ASN A 257 4.95 5.66 3.00
C ASN A 257 6.43 5.89 2.66
N SER A 258 6.78 5.98 1.38
CA SER A 258 8.14 6.29 0.92
C SER A 258 8.59 7.69 1.32
N LEU A 259 7.72 8.70 1.19
CA LEU A 259 8.05 10.09 1.51
C LEU A 259 8.12 10.35 3.02
N ILE A 260 7.19 9.78 3.81
CA ILE A 260 7.31 9.75 5.26
C ILE A 260 8.60 9.03 5.65
N SER A 261 8.94 7.96 4.94
CA SER A 261 10.19 7.25 5.22
C SER A 261 11.42 8.09 4.96
N ALA A 262 11.48 8.75 3.81
CA ALA A 262 12.54 9.70 3.49
C ALA A 262 12.68 10.77 4.58
N TYR A 263 11.58 11.37 5.04
CA TYR A 263 11.58 12.39 6.09
C TYR A 263 12.14 11.90 7.44
N PHE A 264 11.96 10.62 7.77
CA PHE A 264 12.50 10.05 9.00
C PHE A 264 13.91 9.48 8.84
N LEU A 265 14.41 9.37 7.62
CA LEU A 265 15.80 8.98 7.31
C LEU A 265 16.75 10.19 7.26
N THR A 266 16.23 11.40 7.06
CA THR A 266 17.02 12.65 7.11
C THR A 266 17.35 13.05 8.54
N ASP A 267 18.61 13.33 8.84
CA ASP A 267 19.08 13.67 10.19
C ASP A 267 18.53 15.03 10.65
N LYS A 268 18.64 16.04 9.77
CA LYS A 268 18.19 17.42 10.05
C LYS A 268 16.82 17.74 9.49
N LYS A 269 16.18 16.79 8.78
CA LYS A 269 14.91 17.00 8.08
C LYS A 269 14.97 18.18 7.11
N GLU A 270 16.13 18.38 6.49
CA GLU A 270 16.35 19.39 5.46
C GLU A 270 15.60 19.01 4.17
N GLU A 271 15.17 20.03 3.43
CA GLU A 271 14.31 19.85 2.25
C GLU A 271 15.08 19.14 1.12
N GLU A 272 16.36 19.48 0.93
CA GLU A 272 17.22 18.87 -0.08
C GLU A 272 17.48 17.38 0.18
N GLU A 273 17.78 17.00 1.42
CA GLU A 273 17.97 15.60 1.79
C GLU A 273 16.66 14.81 1.62
N PHE A 274 15.51 15.42 1.97
CA PHE A 274 14.20 14.80 1.78
C PHE A 274 13.95 14.47 0.30
N TYR A 275 14.31 15.36 -0.63
CA TYR A 275 14.16 15.08 -2.06
C TYR A 275 15.05 13.92 -2.51
N LEU A 276 16.30 13.89 -2.06
CA LEU A 276 17.23 12.81 -2.39
C LEU A 276 16.72 11.44 -1.91
N TYR A 277 16.37 11.33 -0.63
CA TYR A 277 15.86 10.08 -0.06
C TYR A 277 14.47 9.72 -0.60
N GLY A 278 13.63 10.72 -0.87
CA GLY A 278 12.30 10.53 -1.45
C GLY A 278 12.40 9.92 -2.85
N GLU A 279 13.27 10.47 -3.71
CA GLU A 279 13.52 9.90 -5.04
C GLU A 279 14.12 8.49 -4.96
N PHE A 280 15.05 8.27 -4.04
CA PHE A 280 15.63 6.95 -3.79
C PHE A 280 14.57 5.91 -3.42
N CYS A 281 13.74 6.21 -2.41
CA CYS A 281 12.68 5.30 -1.94
C CYS A 281 11.66 5.01 -3.05
N ILE A 282 11.18 6.05 -3.74
CA ILE A 282 10.19 5.88 -4.80
C ILE A 282 10.77 5.09 -5.99
N ARG A 283 12.04 5.29 -6.35
CA ARG A 283 12.67 4.51 -7.43
C ARG A 283 12.74 3.03 -7.08
N PHE A 284 13.04 2.70 -5.83
CA PHE A 284 12.98 1.32 -5.35
C PHE A 284 11.56 0.74 -5.38
N GLU A 285 10.54 1.53 -5.00
CA GLU A 285 9.14 1.10 -5.15
C GLU A 285 8.75 0.85 -6.60
N GLN A 286 9.19 1.68 -7.55
CA GLN A 286 8.94 1.47 -8.97
C GLN A 286 9.53 0.15 -9.48
N ILE A 287 10.80 -0.10 -9.16
CA ILE A 287 11.50 -1.33 -9.55
C ILE A 287 10.85 -2.56 -8.89
N PHE A 288 10.55 -2.47 -7.60
CA PHE A 288 9.92 -3.56 -6.86
C PHE A 288 8.51 -3.86 -7.37
N SER A 289 7.70 -2.84 -7.64
CA SER A 289 6.37 -3.00 -8.21
C SER A 289 6.43 -3.68 -9.57
N LEU A 290 7.36 -3.27 -10.44
CA LEU A 290 7.59 -3.92 -11.73
C LEU A 290 7.99 -5.39 -11.55
N PHE A 291 8.90 -5.69 -10.63
CA PHE A 291 9.28 -7.06 -10.31
C PHE A 291 8.08 -7.90 -9.82
N GLN A 292 7.27 -7.37 -8.89
CA GLN A 292 6.08 -8.04 -8.37
C GLN A 292 5.07 -8.34 -9.48
N MET A 293 4.79 -7.37 -10.36
CA MET A 293 3.91 -7.54 -11.51
C MET A 293 4.36 -8.70 -12.39
N ILE A 294 5.64 -8.70 -12.81
CA ILE A 294 6.17 -9.74 -13.70
C ILE A 294 6.21 -11.10 -13.00
N LYS A 295 6.56 -11.15 -11.72
CA LYS A 295 6.55 -12.39 -10.94
C LYS A 295 5.16 -13.00 -10.81
N ILE A 296 4.14 -12.18 -10.55
CA ILE A 296 2.75 -12.67 -10.40
C ILE A 296 2.21 -13.16 -11.73
N LEU A 297 2.46 -12.44 -12.82
CA LEU A 297 2.06 -12.89 -14.15
C LEU A 297 2.78 -14.19 -14.52
N ASP A 298 4.08 -14.29 -14.27
CA ASP A 298 4.86 -15.50 -14.50
C ASP A 298 4.36 -16.69 -13.65
N PHE A 299 3.97 -16.46 -12.38
CA PHE A 299 3.32 -17.47 -11.55
C PHE A 299 1.99 -17.96 -12.15
N MET A 300 1.23 -17.08 -12.78
CA MET A 300 0.00 -17.43 -13.50
C MET A 300 0.27 -18.04 -14.89
N GLY A 301 1.51 -18.14 -15.35
CA GLY A 301 1.83 -18.57 -16.72
C GLY A 301 1.49 -17.53 -17.79
N LEU A 302 1.51 -16.25 -17.42
CA LEU A 302 1.16 -15.10 -18.26
C LEU A 302 2.33 -14.16 -18.45
N THR A 303 2.32 -13.44 -19.57
CA THR A 303 3.10 -12.22 -19.79
C THR A 303 2.19 -11.00 -19.72
N TYR A 304 2.77 -9.81 -19.52
CA TYR A 304 2.00 -8.56 -19.49
C TYR A 304 1.21 -8.33 -20.79
N LYS A 305 1.81 -8.67 -21.94
CA LYS A 305 1.19 -8.56 -23.26
C LYS A 305 -0.08 -9.40 -23.38
N ASN A 306 -0.10 -10.59 -22.76
CA ASN A 306 -1.28 -11.46 -22.80
C ASN A 306 -2.53 -10.80 -22.21
N LEU A 307 -2.40 -9.80 -21.33
CA LEU A 307 -3.54 -9.15 -20.67
C LEU A 307 -4.35 -8.24 -21.59
N TYR A 308 -3.76 -7.72 -22.67
CA TYR A 308 -4.38 -6.70 -23.53
C TYR A 308 -4.31 -6.98 -25.02
N ASP A 309 -3.47 -7.93 -25.47
CA ASP A 309 -3.36 -8.22 -26.89
C ASP A 309 -4.58 -8.98 -27.42
N ASN A 310 -5.01 -8.63 -28.62
CA ASN A 310 -6.21 -9.17 -29.25
C ASN A 310 -5.95 -10.43 -30.10
N ASP A 311 -4.72 -10.96 -30.08
CA ASP A 311 -4.40 -12.18 -30.81
C ASP A 311 -5.05 -13.43 -30.17
N ASN A 312 -5.29 -14.46 -30.99
CA ASN A 312 -6.00 -15.67 -30.55
C ASN A 312 -5.30 -16.40 -29.38
N ILE A 313 -3.97 -16.32 -29.29
CA ILE A 313 -3.19 -16.97 -28.24
C ILE A 313 -3.42 -16.20 -26.94
N SER A 314 -3.23 -14.88 -26.93
CA SER A 314 -3.48 -14.03 -25.76
C SER A 314 -4.92 -14.14 -25.29
N ASN A 315 -5.90 -14.14 -26.21
CA ASN A 315 -7.33 -14.30 -25.92
C ASN A 315 -7.66 -15.64 -25.24
N SER A 316 -6.95 -16.71 -25.62
CA SER A 316 -7.16 -18.03 -25.05
C SER A 316 -6.48 -18.14 -23.69
N ILE A 317 -5.19 -17.80 -23.60
CA ILE A 317 -4.39 -17.98 -22.39
C ILE A 317 -4.95 -17.14 -21.24
N ARG A 318 -5.22 -15.83 -21.42
CA ARG A 318 -5.68 -14.98 -20.31
C ARG A 318 -7.04 -15.41 -19.74
N ARG A 319 -7.92 -15.96 -20.58
CA ARG A 319 -9.25 -16.44 -20.18
C ARG A 319 -9.16 -17.60 -19.20
N TYR A 320 -8.18 -18.48 -19.38
CA TYR A 320 -8.01 -19.67 -18.55
C TYR A 320 -7.03 -19.48 -17.40
N LEU A 321 -6.02 -18.62 -17.58
CA LEU A 321 -4.92 -18.48 -16.62
C LEU A 321 -5.03 -17.27 -15.70
N PHE A 322 -5.63 -16.16 -16.13
CA PHE A 322 -5.79 -15.01 -15.25
C PHE A 322 -6.93 -15.29 -14.26
N LYS A 323 -6.59 -15.54 -13.01
CA LYS A 323 -7.54 -15.82 -11.93
C LYS A 323 -7.15 -15.07 -10.67
N GLU A 324 -8.13 -14.40 -10.08
CA GLU A 324 -7.98 -13.73 -8.79
C GLU A 324 -9.25 -13.92 -7.93
N LYS A 325 -9.07 -14.00 -6.60
CA LYS A 325 -10.15 -13.95 -5.60
C LYS A 325 -10.04 -12.70 -4.71
N THR A 326 -9.18 -11.76 -5.11
CA THR A 326 -8.95 -10.45 -4.50
C THR A 326 -8.35 -9.54 -5.57
N ASN A 327 -8.14 -8.26 -5.30
CA ASN A 327 -7.84 -7.22 -6.30
C ASN A 327 -6.40 -7.27 -6.87
N VAL A 328 -5.90 -8.44 -7.26
CA VAL A 328 -4.52 -8.65 -7.76
C VAL A 328 -4.23 -7.74 -8.95
N PHE A 329 -5.17 -7.62 -9.89
CA PHE A 329 -5.07 -6.72 -11.03
C PHE A 329 -4.81 -5.27 -10.62
N ALA A 330 -5.56 -4.77 -9.64
CA ALA A 330 -5.39 -3.41 -9.14
C ALA A 330 -4.08 -3.24 -8.36
N TYR A 331 -3.80 -4.13 -7.40
CA TYR A 331 -2.66 -4.04 -6.49
C TYR A 331 -1.30 -4.19 -7.16
N TYR A 332 -1.20 -5.02 -8.21
CA TYR A 332 0.09 -5.38 -8.79
C TYR A 332 0.24 -4.97 -10.25
N ILE A 333 -0.84 -4.90 -11.04
CA ILE A 333 -0.75 -4.54 -12.46
C ILE A 333 -1.00 -3.04 -12.63
N ILE A 334 -2.20 -2.54 -12.31
CA ILE A 334 -2.52 -1.12 -12.50
C ILE A 334 -1.65 -0.23 -11.62
N LYS A 335 -1.44 -0.58 -10.34
CA LYS A 335 -0.49 0.14 -9.48
C LYS A 335 0.89 0.26 -10.12
N SER A 336 1.41 -0.80 -10.75
CA SER A 336 2.71 -0.77 -11.40
C SER A 336 2.75 0.22 -12.57
N VAL A 337 1.67 0.31 -13.36
CA VAL A 337 1.53 1.34 -14.40
C VAL A 337 1.56 2.74 -13.79
N LEU A 338 0.84 2.97 -12.68
CA LEU A 338 0.81 4.27 -12.00
C LEU A 338 2.16 4.65 -11.38
N LEU A 339 2.79 3.74 -10.64
CA LEU A 339 4.11 3.96 -10.02
C LEU A 339 5.18 4.16 -11.07
N TYR A 340 5.21 3.36 -12.13
CA TYR A 340 6.18 3.55 -13.22
C TYR A 340 6.09 4.96 -13.82
N ASN A 341 4.88 5.53 -13.89
CA ASN A 341 4.61 6.88 -14.36
C ASN A 341 4.37 7.88 -13.21
N ASN A 342 4.97 7.66 -12.04
CA ASN A 342 4.69 8.39 -10.79
C ASN A 342 4.65 9.92 -10.93
N ALA A 343 5.63 10.52 -11.61
CA ALA A 343 5.75 11.96 -11.75
C ALA A 343 4.59 12.51 -12.59
N ASP A 344 4.29 11.84 -13.70
CA ASP A 344 3.19 12.23 -14.58
C ASP A 344 1.84 11.99 -13.88
N PHE A 345 1.71 10.93 -13.08
CA PHE A 345 0.48 10.64 -12.34
C PHE A 345 0.24 11.61 -11.18
N MET A 346 1.27 11.99 -10.41
CA MET A 346 1.13 13.03 -9.38
C MET A 346 0.75 14.38 -10.00
N VAL A 347 1.32 14.73 -11.15
CA VAL A 347 0.92 15.92 -11.91
C VAL A 347 -0.53 15.81 -12.39
N TRP A 348 -0.94 14.63 -12.85
CA TRP A 348 -2.33 14.35 -13.22
C TRP A 348 -3.27 14.57 -12.01
N CYS A 349 -2.96 13.99 -10.84
CA CYS A 349 -3.75 14.19 -9.61
C CYS A 349 -3.88 15.68 -9.26
N LYS A 350 -2.78 16.43 -9.26
CA LYS A 350 -2.81 17.87 -8.97
C LYS A 350 -3.66 18.68 -9.95
N LYS A 351 -3.76 18.25 -11.20
CA LYS A 351 -4.56 18.92 -12.24
C LYS A 351 -6.04 18.57 -12.16
N HIS A 352 -6.35 17.31 -11.87
CA HIS A 352 -7.69 16.74 -12.03
C HIS A 352 -8.49 16.68 -10.73
N ASN A 353 -7.80 16.68 -9.59
CA ASN A 353 -8.43 16.72 -8.28
C ASN A 353 -8.48 18.13 -7.70
N ASN A 354 -9.49 18.41 -6.88
CA ASN A 354 -9.59 19.68 -6.14
C ASN A 354 -8.47 19.82 -5.09
N SER A 355 -7.96 18.70 -4.58
CA SER A 355 -6.82 18.63 -3.70
C SER A 355 -5.97 17.42 -4.07
N LEU A 356 -4.69 17.41 -3.69
CA LEU A 356 -3.72 16.44 -4.21
C LEU A 356 -4.14 14.97 -4.05
N LEU A 357 -4.61 14.59 -2.85
CA LEU A 357 -4.91 13.20 -2.50
C LEU A 357 -6.36 12.77 -2.78
N LEU A 358 -7.33 13.67 -2.57
CA LEU A 358 -8.75 13.34 -2.70
C LEU A 358 -9.15 13.23 -4.19
N PHE A 359 -9.53 12.04 -4.61
CA PHE A 359 -10.07 11.85 -5.96
C PHE A 359 -11.34 12.69 -6.16
N ASN A 360 -11.39 13.49 -7.22
CA ASN A 360 -12.59 14.25 -7.55
C ASN A 360 -13.67 13.30 -8.11
N LYS A 361 -14.75 13.08 -7.35
CA LYS A 361 -15.74 12.02 -7.58
C LYS A 361 -16.75 12.37 -8.66
N THR A 362 -16.31 12.42 -9.92
CA THR A 362 -17.17 12.68 -11.09
C THR A 362 -16.89 11.67 -12.20
N ASN A 363 -17.90 11.37 -13.03
CA ASN A 363 -17.72 10.49 -14.19
C ASN A 363 -16.66 11.05 -15.16
N HIS A 364 -16.56 12.37 -15.29
CA HIS A 364 -15.52 13.01 -16.09
C HIS A 364 -14.12 12.69 -15.55
N ASN A 365 -13.93 12.70 -14.22
CA ASN A 365 -12.63 12.39 -13.64
C ASN A 365 -12.28 10.89 -13.74
N LEU A 366 -13.28 10.02 -13.61
CA LEU A 366 -13.13 8.58 -13.89
C LEU A 366 -12.68 8.34 -15.33
N ASP A 367 -13.29 9.02 -16.31
CA ASP A 367 -12.89 8.94 -17.71
C ASP A 367 -11.48 9.50 -17.93
N ALA A 368 -11.12 10.63 -17.31
CA ALA A 368 -9.78 11.18 -17.36
C ALA A 368 -8.73 10.22 -16.77
N PHE A 369 -9.08 9.46 -15.73
CA PHE A 369 -8.21 8.44 -15.15
C PHE A 369 -8.00 7.26 -16.09
N ILE A 370 -9.06 6.79 -16.77
CA ILE A 370 -8.93 5.79 -17.84
C ILE A 370 -8.02 6.30 -18.95
N GLN A 371 -8.17 7.55 -19.39
CA GLN A 371 -7.32 8.13 -20.43
C GLN A 371 -5.85 8.20 -20.01
N PHE A 372 -5.56 8.50 -18.74
CA PHE A 372 -4.20 8.40 -18.20
C PHE A 372 -3.65 6.98 -18.36
N ILE A 373 -4.41 5.94 -17.98
CA ILE A 373 -4.00 4.54 -18.13
C ILE A 373 -3.77 4.19 -19.60
N ILE A 374 -4.71 4.53 -20.50
CA ILE A 374 -4.59 4.31 -21.96
C ILE A 374 -3.30 4.93 -22.52
N SER A 375 -2.94 6.13 -22.06
CA SER A 375 -1.73 6.82 -22.55
C SER A 375 -0.41 6.23 -22.04
N THR A 376 -0.45 5.37 -21.00
CA THR A 376 0.76 4.92 -20.29
C THR A 376 0.98 3.41 -20.28
N TYR A 377 -0.08 2.58 -20.31
CA TYR A 377 0.01 1.12 -20.13
C TYR A 377 0.81 0.39 -21.22
N LYS A 378 0.95 1.00 -22.40
CA LYS A 378 1.73 0.52 -23.57
C LYS A 378 2.93 1.41 -23.87
N ASN A 379 3.39 2.24 -22.93
CA ASN A 379 4.55 3.09 -23.16
C ASN A 379 5.76 2.23 -23.62
N PRO A 380 6.44 2.57 -24.73
CA PRO A 380 7.49 1.72 -25.28
C PRO A 380 8.64 1.45 -24.31
N GLN A 381 9.00 2.43 -23.47
CA GLN A 381 10.03 2.25 -22.46
C GLN A 381 9.56 1.33 -21.35
N PHE A 382 8.31 1.49 -20.88
CA PHE A 382 7.70 0.59 -19.90
C PHE A 382 7.73 -0.87 -20.39
N LEU A 383 7.33 -1.11 -21.63
CA LEU A 383 7.37 -2.44 -22.24
C LEU A 383 8.80 -3.00 -22.35
N ARG A 384 9.79 -2.17 -22.72
CA ARG A 384 11.20 -2.59 -22.72
C ARG A 384 11.70 -2.97 -21.33
N ASP A 385 11.34 -2.21 -20.31
CA ASP A 385 11.78 -2.47 -18.94
C ASP A 385 11.04 -3.67 -18.31
N ILE A 386 9.81 -3.96 -18.74
CA ILE A 386 9.13 -5.23 -18.47
C ILE A 386 9.97 -6.42 -18.96
N GLU A 387 10.46 -6.37 -20.21
CA GLU A 387 11.27 -7.47 -20.76
C GLU A 387 12.59 -7.66 -20.01
N LYS A 388 13.28 -6.55 -19.67
CA LYS A 388 14.47 -6.61 -18.81
C LYS A 388 14.16 -7.22 -17.45
N MET A 389 13.02 -6.85 -16.85
CA MET A 389 12.59 -7.38 -15.56
C MET A 389 12.25 -8.87 -15.64
N HIS A 390 11.68 -9.34 -16.76
CA HIS A 390 11.42 -10.76 -17.00
C HIS A 390 12.73 -11.57 -17.09
N VAL A 391 13.74 -11.06 -17.81
CA VAL A 391 15.08 -11.67 -17.83
C VAL A 391 15.69 -11.70 -16.43
N PHE A 392 15.54 -10.63 -15.66
CA PHE A 392 16.04 -10.55 -14.29
C PHE A 392 15.32 -11.54 -13.35
N LEU A 393 14.00 -11.67 -13.44
CA LEU A 393 13.24 -12.67 -12.69
C LEU A 393 13.75 -14.09 -12.95
N LYS A 394 13.99 -14.44 -14.22
CA LYS A 394 14.56 -15.75 -14.59
C LYS A 394 15.91 -16.01 -13.92
N LYS A 395 16.81 -15.02 -13.89
CA LYS A 395 18.09 -15.12 -13.17
C LYS A 395 17.90 -15.32 -11.65
N GLN A 396 16.91 -14.66 -11.07
CA GLN A 396 16.59 -14.78 -9.64
C GLN A 396 15.95 -16.14 -9.28
N LYS A 397 15.20 -16.76 -10.19
CA LYS A 397 14.59 -18.08 -10.01
C LYS A 397 15.54 -19.25 -10.27
N GLY A 398 16.67 -19.04 -10.95
CA GLY A 398 17.57 -20.13 -11.35
C GLY A 398 16.98 -20.97 -12.50
N SER A 399 17.58 -22.14 -12.76
CA SER A 399 17.07 -23.10 -13.73
C SER A 399 16.05 -24.05 -13.08
N ILE A 400 15.38 -24.86 -13.90
CA ILE A 400 14.50 -25.93 -13.40
C ILE A 400 15.32 -26.97 -12.61
N SER A 401 16.56 -27.26 -13.04
CA SER A 401 17.45 -28.21 -12.38
C SER A 401 18.08 -27.65 -11.10
N GLU A 402 18.24 -26.33 -11.00
CA GLU A 402 18.84 -25.62 -9.86
C GLU A 402 18.02 -24.38 -9.50
N PRO A 403 16.83 -24.57 -8.89
CA PRO A 403 15.95 -23.46 -8.56
C PRO A 403 16.54 -22.63 -7.41
N LYS A 404 16.61 -21.31 -7.62
CA LYS A 404 16.97 -20.32 -6.62
C LYS A 404 15.72 -19.77 -5.96
N TYR A 405 15.49 -20.19 -4.72
CA TYR A 405 14.40 -19.70 -3.91
C TYR A 405 14.89 -18.67 -2.91
N ASN A 406 14.78 -17.39 -3.27
CA ASN A 406 15.12 -16.29 -2.37
C ASN A 406 13.88 -15.55 -1.88
N LYS A 407 14.07 -14.61 -0.94
CA LYS A 407 12.98 -13.81 -0.36
C LYS A 407 12.19 -13.05 -1.43
N LEU A 408 12.88 -12.49 -2.43
CA LEU A 408 12.32 -11.71 -3.52
C LEU A 408 11.36 -12.54 -4.41
N THR A 409 11.69 -13.80 -4.72
CA THR A 409 10.84 -14.69 -5.55
C THR A 409 9.65 -15.28 -4.81
N LYS A 410 9.60 -15.20 -3.48
CA LYS A 410 8.52 -15.76 -2.64
C LYS A 410 7.55 -14.72 -2.08
N THR A 411 8.04 -13.54 -1.73
CA THR A 411 7.23 -12.50 -1.06
C THR A 411 6.04 -12.04 -1.91
N MET A 412 4.93 -11.65 -1.30
CA MET A 412 3.81 -10.96 -1.96
C MET A 412 3.59 -9.54 -1.41
N ARG A 413 4.63 -8.97 -0.77
CA ARG A 413 4.70 -7.55 -0.39
C ARG A 413 4.32 -6.66 -1.57
N MET A 414 3.62 -5.58 -1.29
CA MET A 414 3.20 -4.59 -2.30
C MET A 414 4.06 -3.31 -2.27
N SER A 415 4.84 -3.12 -1.20
CA SER A 415 5.75 -2.02 -0.93
C SER A 415 7.06 -2.57 -0.35
N LEU A 416 8.16 -2.02 -0.85
CA LEU A 416 9.53 -2.34 -0.43
C LEU A 416 9.96 -1.48 0.75
N CYS A 417 9.63 -0.20 0.75
CA CYS A 417 10.10 0.75 1.75
C CYS A 417 9.39 0.54 3.08
N GLU A 418 10.12 0.12 4.10
CA GLU A 418 9.62 0.03 5.48
C GLU A 418 10.74 0.44 6.40
N ILE A 419 10.58 1.52 7.17
CA ILE A 419 11.59 1.94 8.15
C ILE A 419 11.67 0.91 9.29
N GLY A 420 12.90 0.57 9.67
CA GLY A 420 13.19 -0.22 10.86
C GLY A 420 12.69 0.48 12.13
N LEU A 421 12.19 -0.30 13.08
CA LEU A 421 11.71 0.22 14.36
C LEU A 421 12.81 0.27 15.42
N ASN A 422 14.06 0.02 15.02
CA ASN A 422 15.23 0.01 15.89
C ASN A 422 15.49 1.38 16.51
#